data_AF-A0AAU4EK28-F1
#
_entry.id   AF-A0AAU4EK28-F1
#
_cell.length_a   1.000
_cell.length_b   1.000
_cell.length_c   1.000
_cell.angle_alpha   90.00
_cell.angle_beta   90.00
_cell.angle_gamma   90.00
#
_symmetry.space_group_name_H-M   'P 1'
#
loop_
_entity.id
_entity.type
_entity.pdbx_description
1 polymer ?
#
loop_
_entity_poly.entity_id
_entity_poly.type
_entity_poly.pdbx_seq_one_letter_code
_entity_poly.pdbx_strand_id
1 'polypeptide(L)'
;MTSFSYAANPVRVVFGSLDDVGAEADRLGLGRVLLVAGPRYGDRAAAALGPRLAARFEDAAMHTPVDVTERALKVVADHGVDGVVAVGGGSATGLAKAIALRTDLPQLIVPTTYAGSELTSVLGETADGRKTTQRSPKVRPEVVLYDVGLTLSLPVATSAASGINALAHAVEARYAPDANPMTDLLAAEATRLLKDALPRIVADPSDVDARTDALRGAWLAGSCLDSVSMGLHHKLCHHLGGKFGLPHAETHAVLLPHVMAHLGLEDANEIFELTASLPIPHSLAELGLTEPDIAGEPEEDLLRQALNGTRTTAAPVLTALTKQVVESFADAPDRVRELLTDLVETLHGYAIRTDLTQDEWEYAIGFLTRTGQISSDTRQEFILLSDTLGVSSVVDVLTNSRTPDTTPSAVLGPFYVEGPPETPQGADLAAGLPGIPLWTDVRITDTHGAPVPEAVVDVWQSNEDGFYDVQLPDLDGPVLRARFRTDADGRLRFWTIVPSAYPIPADGPVGQMLDVAGRHPYRAPHVHFMIAKPGYRTLITQLFVLGGEYLDSDTVFGVKDGLIVDFTEQSGPAPDGREPGQWRRLDFTFRIQPGSTR
;
A
#
# COMPACT_ATOMS: atom_id res chain seq x y z
N MET A 1 -15.73 4.99 10.69
CA MET A 1 -14.92 6.14 11.19
C MET A 1 -14.53 5.83 12.62
N THR A 2 -13.23 5.85 12.93
CA THR A 2 -12.73 5.90 14.31
C THR A 2 -13.08 7.27 14.92
N SER A 3 -13.45 7.30 16.20
CA SER A 3 -13.72 8.56 16.92
C SER A 3 -12.41 9.30 17.17
N PHE A 4 -12.37 10.62 16.95
CA PHE A 4 -11.20 11.45 17.21
C PHE A 4 -11.57 12.82 17.80
N SER A 5 -10.58 13.49 18.40
CA SER A 5 -10.66 14.89 18.85
C SER A 5 -9.55 15.68 18.20
N TYR A 6 -9.84 16.91 17.77
CA TYR A 6 -8.85 17.82 17.20
C TYR A 6 -9.00 19.20 17.84
N ALA A 7 -7.89 19.71 18.38
CA ALA A 7 -7.80 21.05 18.92
C ALA A 7 -6.75 21.85 18.13
N ALA A 8 -7.20 22.86 17.38
CA ALA A 8 -6.30 23.79 16.72
C ALA A 8 -5.66 24.72 17.75
N ASN A 9 -4.34 24.72 17.83
CA ASN A 9 -3.58 25.52 18.77
C ASN A 9 -3.25 26.90 18.15
N PRO A 10 -3.51 28.02 18.85
CA PRO A 10 -3.30 29.35 18.28
C PRO A 10 -1.81 29.70 18.25
N VAL A 11 -1.19 29.58 17.07
CA VAL A 11 0.15 30.08 16.77
C VAL A 11 0.08 30.78 15.42
N ARG A 12 0.61 32.00 15.32
CA ARG A 12 0.78 32.64 14.01
C ARG A 12 2.11 32.20 13.42
N VAL A 13 2.05 31.61 12.24
CA VAL A 13 3.25 31.19 11.49
C VAL A 13 3.43 32.11 10.29
N VAL A 14 4.64 32.63 10.14
CA VAL A 14 5.06 33.50 9.03
C VAL A 14 6.27 32.86 8.38
N PHE A 15 6.21 32.58 7.07
CA PHE A 15 7.40 32.30 6.27
C PHE A 15 7.80 33.61 5.60
N GLY A 16 8.93 34.19 6.02
CA GLY A 16 9.32 35.58 5.69
C GLY A 16 10.81 35.82 5.95
N SER A 17 11.20 37.08 6.16
CA SER A 17 12.59 37.41 6.49
C SER A 17 12.75 37.84 7.95
N LEU A 18 13.93 37.62 8.53
CA LEU A 18 14.32 38.14 9.84
C LEU A 18 14.09 39.65 9.96
N ASP A 19 14.14 40.38 8.84
CA ASP A 19 13.90 41.82 8.82
C ASP A 19 12.43 42.19 9.15
N ASP A 20 11.50 41.23 9.06
CA ASP A 20 10.08 41.39 9.42
C ASP A 20 9.82 41.27 10.94
N VAL A 21 10.83 40.92 11.74
CA VAL A 21 10.70 40.68 13.18
C VAL A 21 10.18 41.91 13.93
N GLY A 22 10.54 43.12 13.49
CA GLY A 22 10.03 44.37 14.07
C GLY A 22 8.53 44.58 13.83
N ALA A 23 8.03 44.20 12.65
CA ALA A 23 6.62 44.30 12.30
C ALA A 23 5.78 43.27 13.07
N GLU A 24 6.28 42.05 13.27
CA GLU A 24 5.60 41.06 14.10
C GLU A 24 5.63 41.42 15.59
N ALA A 25 6.70 42.08 16.07
CA ALA A 25 6.73 42.64 17.42
C ALA A 25 5.67 43.77 17.60
N ASP A 26 5.53 44.67 16.62
CA ASP A 26 4.45 45.69 16.62
C ASP A 26 3.06 45.06 16.67
N ARG A 27 2.85 44.00 15.89
CA ARG A 27 1.57 43.29 15.82
C ARG A 27 1.19 42.65 17.15
N LEU A 28 2.18 42.23 17.94
CA LEU A 28 2.01 41.75 19.31
C LEU A 28 1.88 42.88 20.34
N GLY A 29 2.03 44.14 19.93
CA GLY A 29 2.00 45.30 20.82
C GLY A 29 3.28 45.47 21.66
N LEU A 30 4.40 44.88 21.23
CA LEU A 30 5.66 44.88 21.97
C LEU A 30 6.46 46.15 21.68
N GLY A 31 6.85 46.87 22.74
CA GLY A 31 7.66 48.08 22.66
C GLY A 31 9.03 47.95 23.32
N ARG A 32 9.27 46.91 24.12
CA ARG A 32 10.48 46.70 24.91
C ARG A 32 10.85 45.21 24.95
N VAL A 33 11.41 44.69 23.87
CA VAL A 33 11.73 43.26 23.75
C VAL A 33 13.11 42.91 24.29
N LEU A 34 13.21 41.71 24.86
CA LEU A 34 14.48 41.02 25.08
C LEU A 34 14.82 40.20 23.84
N LEU A 35 15.98 40.45 23.24
CA LEU A 35 16.53 39.60 22.17
C LEU A 35 17.39 38.48 22.78
N VAL A 36 16.94 37.24 22.63
CA VAL A 36 17.71 36.03 22.92
C VAL A 36 18.31 35.51 21.62
N ALA A 37 19.58 35.80 21.37
CA ALA A 37 20.25 35.39 20.14
C ALA A 37 21.75 35.20 20.36
N GLY A 38 22.33 34.23 19.65
CA GLY A 38 23.78 34.13 19.54
C GLY A 38 24.38 35.21 18.62
N PRO A 39 25.71 35.37 18.60
CA PRO A 39 26.39 36.45 17.88
C PRO A 39 26.14 36.43 16.37
N ARG A 40 25.83 35.25 15.79
CA ARG A 40 25.66 35.07 14.34
C ARG A 40 24.55 35.93 13.72
N TYR A 41 23.40 36.01 14.40
CA TYR A 41 22.22 36.71 13.89
C TYR A 41 21.76 37.84 14.81
N GLY A 42 22.38 37.98 15.99
CA GLY A 42 22.02 38.97 16.97
C GLY A 42 22.01 40.38 16.39
N ASP A 43 23.06 40.78 15.64
CA ASP A 43 23.19 42.17 15.16
C ASP A 43 22.15 42.53 14.11
N ARG A 44 21.87 41.60 13.18
CA ARG A 44 20.79 41.78 12.20
C ARG A 44 19.43 41.84 12.88
N ALA A 45 19.15 40.93 13.80
CA ALA A 45 17.89 40.92 14.56
C ALA A 45 17.72 42.20 15.39
N ALA A 46 18.79 42.67 16.05
CA ALA A 46 18.78 43.91 16.82
C ALA A 46 18.49 45.13 15.93
N ALA A 47 19.11 45.20 14.75
CA ALA A 47 18.84 46.27 13.79
C ALA A 47 17.38 46.24 13.30
N ALA A 48 16.85 45.05 13.00
CA ALA A 48 15.47 44.89 12.54
C ALA A 48 14.42 45.22 13.63
N LEU A 49 14.72 44.94 14.90
CA LEU A 49 13.89 45.34 16.03
C LEU A 49 13.91 46.86 16.27
N GLY A 50 15.06 47.50 16.01
CA GLY A 50 15.25 48.94 16.11
C GLY A 50 14.90 49.47 17.50
N PRO A 51 14.00 50.46 17.62
CA PRO A 51 13.68 51.10 18.91
C PRO A 51 12.97 50.17 19.90
N ARG A 52 12.49 49.00 19.47
CA ARG A 52 11.82 48.02 20.34
C ARG A 52 12.80 47.24 21.21
N LEU A 53 14.07 47.18 20.83
CA LEU A 53 15.07 46.40 21.55
C LEU A 53 15.39 47.04 22.89
N ALA A 54 14.99 46.40 23.99
CA ALA A 54 15.27 46.88 25.35
C ALA A 54 16.58 46.31 25.92
N ALA A 55 16.86 45.04 25.64
CA ALA A 55 18.08 44.36 26.08
C ALA A 55 18.40 43.15 25.19
N ARG A 56 19.64 42.66 25.31
CA ARG A 56 20.09 41.42 24.66
C ARG A 56 20.53 40.41 25.72
N PHE A 57 20.34 39.13 25.43
CA PHE A 57 20.85 38.03 26.22
C PHE A 57 21.45 36.97 25.29
N GLU A 58 22.77 36.79 25.37
CA GLU A 58 23.54 35.96 24.42
C GLU A 58 23.95 34.60 25.03
N ASP A 59 23.70 34.39 26.33
CA ASP A 59 24.14 33.22 27.10
C ASP A 59 23.14 32.04 27.08
N ALA A 60 22.32 31.89 26.03
CA ALA A 60 21.39 30.75 25.94
C ALA A 60 22.16 29.42 25.90
N ALA A 61 21.85 28.50 26.82
CA ALA A 61 22.59 27.26 27.02
C ALA A 61 21.78 26.01 26.71
N MET A 62 22.48 24.92 26.35
CA MET A 62 21.87 23.62 26.08
C MET A 62 21.13 23.10 27.31
N HIS A 63 19.96 22.49 27.08
CA HIS A 63 19.06 21.96 28.11
C HIS A 63 18.42 23.00 29.05
N THR A 64 18.51 24.29 28.74
CA THR A 64 17.87 25.38 29.50
C THR A 64 18.13 25.28 31.01
N PRO A 65 19.37 25.48 31.48
CA PRO A 65 19.69 25.48 32.89
C PRO A 65 18.91 26.57 33.64
N VAL A 66 18.42 26.25 34.85
CA VAL A 66 17.59 27.19 35.62
C VAL A 66 18.38 28.46 36.01
N ASP A 67 19.68 28.35 36.30
CA ASP A 67 20.55 29.49 36.62
C ASP A 67 20.70 30.47 35.45
N VAL A 68 20.76 29.97 34.21
CA VAL A 68 20.76 30.81 32.99
C VAL A 68 19.42 31.54 32.86
N THR A 69 18.31 30.85 33.15
CA THR A 69 16.98 31.44 33.14
C THR A 69 16.84 32.55 34.18
N GLU A 70 17.34 32.36 35.40
CA GLU A 70 17.33 33.36 36.46
C GLU A 70 18.10 34.63 36.09
N ARG A 71 19.27 34.48 35.44
CA ARG A 71 20.02 35.63 34.90
C ARG A 71 19.23 36.38 33.83
N ALA A 72 18.56 35.67 32.93
CA ALA A 72 17.71 36.29 31.91
C ALA A 72 16.50 37.02 32.51
N LEU A 73 15.86 36.45 33.53
CA LEU A 73 14.75 37.10 34.25
C LEU A 73 15.18 38.38 34.96
N LYS A 74 16.41 38.43 35.48
CA LYS A 74 16.97 39.67 36.02
C LYS A 74 17.08 40.74 34.94
N VAL A 75 17.52 40.40 33.74
CA VAL A 75 17.57 41.34 32.60
C VAL A 75 16.17 41.80 32.21
N VAL A 76 15.19 40.89 32.16
CA VAL A 76 13.76 41.21 31.92
C VAL A 76 13.26 42.25 32.91
N ALA A 77 13.51 42.04 34.20
CA ALA A 77 13.08 42.95 35.26
C ALA A 77 13.80 44.30 35.19
N ASP A 78 15.14 44.30 35.08
CA ASP A 78 15.96 45.51 35.08
C ASP A 78 15.66 46.44 33.89
N HIS A 79 15.19 45.87 32.76
CA HIS A 79 14.89 46.62 31.53
C HIS A 79 13.40 46.76 31.23
N GLY A 80 12.50 46.34 32.13
CA GLY A 80 11.05 46.43 31.95
C GLY A 80 10.61 45.84 30.61
N VAL A 81 11.06 44.61 30.32
CA VAL A 81 10.79 43.92 29.06
C VAL A 81 9.32 43.50 28.99
N ASP A 82 8.69 43.69 27.83
CA ASP A 82 7.28 43.35 27.56
C ASP A 82 7.09 42.19 26.57
N GLY A 83 8.17 41.62 26.04
CA GLY A 83 8.14 40.42 25.19
C GLY A 83 9.53 39.84 24.90
N VAL A 84 9.60 38.60 24.42
CA VAL A 84 10.86 37.91 24.11
C VAL A 84 10.92 37.57 22.63
N VAL A 85 12.03 37.96 21.99
CA VAL A 85 12.35 37.59 20.61
C VAL A 85 13.53 36.63 20.64
N ALA A 86 13.36 35.39 20.20
CA ALA A 86 14.42 34.39 20.19
C ALA A 86 14.84 34.05 18.77
N VAL A 87 16.12 34.21 18.45
CA VAL A 87 16.69 33.88 17.13
C VAL A 87 17.75 32.80 17.31
N GLY A 88 17.45 31.57 16.90
CA GLY A 88 18.37 30.45 17.04
C GLY A 88 17.70 29.07 16.99
N GLY A 89 18.43 28.06 17.43
CA GLY A 89 17.91 26.69 17.57
C GLY A 89 17.18 26.47 18.91
N GLY A 90 17.01 25.19 19.27
CA GLY A 90 16.23 24.76 20.43
C GLY A 90 16.63 25.38 21.78
N SER A 91 17.89 25.73 22.01
CA SER A 91 18.34 26.38 23.25
C SER A 91 17.80 27.81 23.40
N ALA A 92 17.74 28.58 22.31
CA ALA A 92 17.19 29.95 22.33
C ALA A 92 15.67 29.92 22.55
N THR A 93 14.98 29.02 21.85
CA THR A 93 13.54 28.76 22.07
C THR A 93 13.27 28.28 23.49
N GLY A 94 14.09 27.38 24.01
CA GLY A 94 13.98 26.86 25.38
C GLY A 94 14.08 27.96 26.44
N LEU A 95 15.05 28.86 26.32
CA LEU A 95 15.19 29.99 27.22
C LEU A 95 13.99 30.95 27.12
N ALA A 96 13.52 31.27 25.91
CA ALA A 96 12.33 32.11 25.73
C ALA A 96 11.09 31.50 26.41
N LYS A 97 10.89 30.19 26.25
CA LYS A 97 9.84 29.44 26.93
C LYS A 97 9.96 29.48 28.44
N ALA A 98 11.17 29.34 28.97
CA ALA A 98 11.42 29.37 30.41
C ALA A 98 11.15 30.76 31.02
N ILE A 99 11.42 31.84 30.27
CA ILE A 99 11.03 33.20 30.62
C ILE A 99 9.51 33.34 30.57
N ALA A 100 8.86 32.94 29.47
CA ALA A 100 7.41 33.04 29.29
C ALA A 100 6.63 32.27 30.37
N LEU A 101 7.08 31.07 30.75
CA LEU A 101 6.51 30.31 31.85
C LEU A 101 6.38 31.13 33.14
N ARG A 102 7.41 31.91 33.47
CA ARG A 102 7.55 32.63 34.74
C ARG A 102 6.98 34.05 34.69
N THR A 103 6.80 34.61 33.49
CA THR A 103 6.47 36.03 33.30
C THR A 103 5.19 36.27 32.50
N ASP A 104 4.67 35.25 31.82
CA ASP A 104 3.55 35.34 30.88
C ASP A 104 3.81 36.29 29.68
N LEU A 105 5.08 36.60 29.41
CA LEU A 105 5.45 37.49 28.31
C LEU A 105 5.27 36.80 26.94
N PRO A 106 4.76 37.51 25.92
CA PRO A 106 4.66 37.01 24.57
C PRO A 106 6.03 36.66 23.96
N GLN A 107 6.03 35.66 23.09
CA GLN A 107 7.19 35.10 22.42
C GLN A 107 7.06 35.23 20.91
N LEU A 108 8.13 35.73 20.28
CA LEU A 108 8.35 35.72 18.84
C LEU A 108 9.61 34.88 18.56
N ILE A 109 9.45 33.71 17.95
CA ILE A 109 10.54 32.77 17.72
C ILE A 109 10.94 32.78 16.25
N VAL A 110 12.23 32.92 15.99
CA VAL A 110 12.86 32.79 14.67
C VAL A 110 13.78 31.56 14.69
N PRO A 111 13.25 30.37 14.36
CA PRO A 111 14.01 29.13 14.44
C PRO A 111 15.07 29.06 13.33
N THR A 112 16.25 28.54 13.67
CA THR A 112 17.37 28.35 12.73
C THR A 112 17.79 26.87 12.60
N THR A 113 16.99 25.96 13.16
CA THR A 113 17.14 24.50 13.09
C THR A 113 15.78 23.86 12.87
N TYR A 114 15.74 22.55 12.69
CA TYR A 114 14.51 21.80 12.41
C TYR A 114 13.92 21.14 13.66
N ALA A 115 14.09 21.75 14.85
CA ALA A 115 13.74 21.07 16.10
C ALA A 115 12.22 20.97 16.35
N GLY A 116 11.44 21.94 15.86
CA GLY A 116 9.99 22.01 16.03
C GLY A 116 9.53 22.51 17.41
N SER A 117 10.46 22.81 18.33
CA SER A 117 10.14 23.31 19.68
C SER A 117 9.31 24.59 19.63
N GLU A 118 9.52 25.44 18.64
CA GLU A 118 8.81 26.70 18.43
C GLU A 118 7.29 26.55 18.25
N LEU A 119 6.76 25.34 18.04
CA LEU A 119 5.32 25.09 17.94
C LEU A 119 4.73 24.38 19.15
N THR A 120 5.57 23.98 20.11
CA THR A 120 5.12 23.13 21.21
C THR A 120 4.86 23.91 22.48
N SER A 121 3.90 23.42 23.25
CA SER A 121 3.61 23.79 24.64
C SER A 121 4.50 23.06 25.65
N VAL A 122 5.62 22.48 25.21
CA VAL A 122 6.53 21.68 26.04
C VAL A 122 7.81 22.46 26.33
N LEU A 123 8.26 22.41 27.58
CA LEU A 123 9.53 22.97 28.04
C LEU A 123 10.29 21.92 28.84
N GLY A 124 11.57 21.73 28.50
CA GLY A 124 12.54 21.00 29.31
C GLY A 124 13.53 21.95 29.96
N GLU A 125 13.75 21.80 31.26
CA GLU A 125 14.70 22.59 32.06
C GLU A 125 15.60 21.67 32.88
N THR A 126 16.83 22.08 33.12
CA THR A 126 17.77 21.35 33.97
C THR A 126 18.06 22.12 35.26
N ALA A 127 17.83 21.47 36.41
CA ALA A 127 18.19 21.95 37.73
C ALA A 127 18.95 20.85 38.47
N ASP A 128 20.06 21.19 39.15
CA ASP A 128 20.88 20.24 39.91
C ASP A 128 21.29 18.99 39.11
N GLY A 129 21.62 19.18 37.84
CA GLY A 129 21.99 18.09 36.92
C GLY A 129 20.84 17.21 36.45
N ARG A 130 19.59 17.49 36.86
CA ARG A 130 18.40 16.71 36.49
C ARG A 130 17.49 17.50 35.56
N LYS A 131 17.21 16.93 34.39
CA LYS A 131 16.27 17.51 33.42
C LYS A 131 14.83 17.14 33.79
N THR A 132 13.96 18.14 33.87
CA THR A 132 12.51 17.99 34.02
C THR A 132 11.79 18.55 32.80
N THR A 133 10.72 17.88 32.37
CA THR A 133 9.89 18.34 31.26
C THR A 133 8.48 18.63 31.78
N GLN A 134 7.88 19.72 31.30
CA GLN A 134 6.52 20.09 31.62
C GLN A 134 5.79 20.64 30.40
N ARG A 135 4.45 20.58 30.45
CA ARG A 135 3.57 21.10 29.41
C ARG A 135 2.72 22.24 29.97
N SER A 136 2.71 23.38 29.29
CA SER A 136 1.93 24.54 29.69
C SER A 136 1.53 25.37 28.46
N PRO A 137 0.27 25.81 28.33
CA PRO A 137 -0.11 26.76 27.28
C PRO A 137 0.72 28.05 27.30
N LYS A 138 1.23 28.46 28.48
CA LYS A 138 2.06 29.67 28.65
C LYS A 138 3.39 29.63 27.90
N VAL A 139 3.90 28.44 27.57
CA VAL A 139 5.17 28.32 26.85
C VAL A 139 4.98 28.13 25.36
N ARG A 140 3.76 28.03 24.86
CA ARG A 140 3.50 28.02 23.42
C ARG A 140 3.78 29.41 22.85
N PRO A 141 4.64 29.56 21.84
CA PRO A 141 4.88 30.87 21.26
C PRO A 141 3.67 31.44 20.52
N GLU A 142 3.49 32.76 20.59
CA GLU A 142 2.44 33.49 19.89
C GLU A 142 2.73 33.61 18.39
N VAL A 143 4.02 33.80 18.05
CA VAL A 143 4.47 33.96 16.66
C VAL A 143 5.73 33.15 16.40
N VAL A 144 5.74 32.47 15.25
CA VAL A 144 6.93 31.85 14.68
C VAL A 144 7.19 32.44 13.30
N LEU A 145 8.39 32.96 13.10
CA LEU A 145 8.87 33.55 11.85
C LEU A 145 9.98 32.68 11.26
N TYR A 146 9.65 31.89 10.24
CA TYR A 146 10.58 31.05 9.50
C TYR A 146 11.26 31.86 8.39
N ASP A 147 12.56 32.15 8.56
CA ASP A 147 13.43 32.69 7.51
C ASP A 147 14.37 31.59 7.00
N VAL A 148 14.11 31.13 5.77
CA VAL A 148 14.89 30.07 5.10
C VAL A 148 16.36 30.46 4.96
N GLY A 149 16.66 31.74 4.75
CA GLY A 149 18.02 32.25 4.59
C GLY A 149 18.88 32.00 5.84
N LEU A 150 18.27 31.93 7.02
CA LEU A 150 18.99 31.62 8.28
C LEU A 150 19.38 30.14 8.39
N THR A 151 18.81 29.27 7.57
CA THR A 151 19.11 27.83 7.56
C THR A 151 20.21 27.46 6.56
N LEU A 152 20.48 28.30 5.55
CA LEU A 152 21.53 28.06 4.54
C LEU A 152 22.92 27.85 5.15
N SER A 153 23.12 28.40 6.34
CA SER A 153 24.38 28.42 7.03
C SER A 153 24.45 27.40 8.18
N LEU A 154 23.38 26.60 8.36
CA LEU A 154 23.34 25.46 9.28
C LEU A 154 24.23 24.34 8.73
N PRO A 155 25.18 23.80 9.52
CA PRO A 155 26.07 22.73 9.07
C PRO A 155 25.28 21.52 8.55
N VAL A 156 25.83 20.83 7.55
CA VAL A 156 25.15 19.69 6.89
C VAL A 156 24.79 18.60 7.88
N ALA A 157 25.74 18.14 8.72
CA ALA A 157 25.49 17.11 9.73
C ALA A 157 24.37 17.50 10.72
N THR A 158 24.39 18.74 11.21
CA THR A 158 23.33 19.26 12.10
C THR A 158 21.98 19.37 11.37
N SER A 159 22.00 19.73 10.08
CA SER A 159 20.79 19.78 9.24
C SER A 159 20.16 18.41 9.08
N ALA A 160 20.99 17.40 8.78
CA ALA A 160 20.58 16.01 8.65
C ALA A 160 20.01 15.46 9.97
N ALA A 161 20.77 15.55 11.08
CA ALA A 161 20.34 15.03 12.37
C ALA A 161 19.07 15.74 12.88
N SER A 162 19.01 17.08 12.77
CA SER A 162 17.83 17.84 13.18
C SER A 162 16.63 17.54 12.28
N GLY A 163 16.84 17.25 11.00
CA GLY A 163 15.78 16.89 10.06
C GLY A 163 15.19 15.52 10.34
N ILE A 164 16.03 14.53 10.70
CA ILE A 164 15.55 13.22 11.14
C ILE A 164 14.84 13.32 12.49
N ASN A 165 15.28 14.19 13.40
CA ASN A 165 14.50 14.50 14.61
C ASN A 165 13.10 15.04 14.27
N ALA A 166 12.98 15.98 13.33
CA ALA A 166 11.67 16.43 12.85
C ALA A 166 10.86 15.28 12.26
N LEU A 167 11.48 14.43 11.45
CA LEU A 167 10.82 13.27 10.85
C LEU A 167 10.25 12.33 11.92
N ALA A 168 10.98 12.12 13.02
CA ALA A 168 10.51 11.31 14.14
C ALA A 168 9.18 11.82 14.73
N HIS A 169 8.99 13.15 14.81
CA HIS A 169 7.72 13.74 15.27
C HIS A 169 6.56 13.37 14.36
N ALA A 170 6.79 13.41 13.04
CA ALA A 170 5.78 13.05 12.04
C ALA A 170 5.48 11.54 12.05
N VAL A 171 6.52 10.70 12.15
CA VAL A 171 6.38 9.24 12.22
C VAL A 171 5.58 8.81 13.45
N GLU A 172 5.93 9.31 14.64
CA GLU A 172 5.20 8.97 15.87
C GLU A 172 3.73 9.39 15.83
N ALA A 173 3.44 10.53 15.20
CA ALA A 173 2.08 11.04 15.13
C ALA A 173 1.10 10.14 14.36
N ARG A 174 1.61 9.29 13.44
CA ARG A 174 0.78 8.36 12.65
C ARG A 174 0.23 7.19 13.46
N TYR A 175 0.90 6.81 14.55
CA TYR A 175 0.48 5.70 15.40
C TYR A 175 0.17 6.14 16.85
N ALA A 176 0.16 7.45 17.11
CA ALA A 176 -0.19 7.98 18.40
C ALA A 176 -1.62 7.57 18.80
N PRO A 177 -1.90 7.29 20.09
CA PRO A 177 -3.23 6.88 20.53
C PRO A 177 -4.30 7.96 20.33
N ASP A 178 -3.89 9.22 20.21
CA ASP A 178 -4.69 10.42 19.91
C ASP A 178 -4.47 10.94 18.47
N ALA A 179 -3.93 10.09 17.58
CA ALA A 179 -3.83 10.37 16.15
C ALA A 179 -5.21 10.70 15.56
N ASN A 180 -5.23 11.62 14.60
CA ASN A 180 -6.43 12.11 13.97
C ASN A 180 -6.17 12.49 12.50
N PRO A 181 -7.23 12.62 11.67
CA PRO A 181 -7.06 12.86 10.24
C PRO A 181 -6.25 14.12 9.90
N MET A 182 -6.25 15.15 10.75
CA MET A 182 -5.44 16.34 10.52
C MET A 182 -3.95 16.05 10.76
N THR A 183 -3.61 15.34 11.83
CA THR A 183 -2.21 15.00 12.11
C THR A 183 -1.66 13.99 11.10
N ASP A 184 -2.50 13.09 10.58
CA ASP A 184 -2.09 12.17 9.52
C ASP A 184 -1.69 12.89 8.23
N LEU A 185 -2.49 13.90 7.82
CA LEU A 185 -2.19 14.74 6.65
C LEU A 185 -0.90 15.54 6.84
N LEU A 186 -0.72 16.16 8.02
CA LEU A 186 0.48 16.93 8.33
C LEU A 186 1.72 16.02 8.40
N ALA A 187 1.60 14.86 9.03
CA ALA A 187 2.68 13.89 9.16
C ALA A 187 3.12 13.32 7.80
N ALA A 188 2.17 12.99 6.92
CA ALA A 188 2.47 12.51 5.58
C ALA A 188 3.25 13.55 4.76
N GLU A 189 2.80 14.82 4.76
CA GLU A 189 3.49 15.88 4.01
C GLU A 189 4.84 16.25 4.65
N ALA A 190 4.94 16.29 5.97
CA ALA A 190 6.21 16.48 6.67
C ALA A 190 7.22 15.39 6.30
N THR A 191 6.77 14.13 6.28
CA THR A 191 7.60 12.96 5.94
C THR A 191 8.11 13.07 4.51
N ARG A 192 7.24 13.38 3.55
CA ARG A 192 7.60 13.58 2.14
C ARG A 192 8.64 14.69 1.97
N LEU A 193 8.36 15.87 2.51
CA LEU A 193 9.26 17.03 2.41
C LEU A 193 10.65 16.75 3.01
N LEU A 194 10.71 16.14 4.20
CA LEU A 194 11.99 15.87 4.87
C LEU A 194 12.79 14.78 4.16
N LYS A 195 12.16 13.69 3.71
CA LYS A 195 12.82 12.62 2.94
C LYS A 195 13.43 13.15 1.64
N ASP A 196 12.72 14.04 0.95
CA ASP A 196 13.19 14.65 -0.30
C ASP A 196 14.29 15.70 -0.07
N ALA A 197 14.13 16.54 0.95
CA ALA A 197 15.01 17.70 1.18
C ALA A 197 16.36 17.34 1.79
N LEU A 198 16.43 16.38 2.71
CA LEU A 198 17.67 16.10 3.45
C LEU A 198 18.81 15.60 2.55
N PRO A 199 18.61 14.64 1.63
CA PRO A 199 19.66 14.24 0.68
C PRO A 199 20.11 15.39 -0.22
N ARG A 200 19.17 16.26 -0.64
CA ARG A 200 19.49 17.46 -1.44
C ARG A 200 20.35 18.45 -0.66
N ILE A 201 20.05 18.71 0.61
CA ILE A 201 20.86 19.58 1.48
C ILE A 201 22.27 18.99 1.70
N VAL A 202 22.39 17.66 1.78
CA VAL A 202 23.70 17.00 1.89
C VAL A 202 24.52 17.19 0.62
N ALA A 203 23.88 17.06 -0.55
CA ALA A 203 24.53 17.25 -1.85
C ALA A 203 24.89 18.72 -2.10
N ASP A 204 23.98 19.65 -1.78
CA ASP A 204 24.16 21.08 -1.91
C ASP A 204 23.51 21.82 -0.72
N PRO A 205 24.30 22.24 0.29
CA PRO A 205 23.76 22.96 1.45
C PRO A 205 23.22 24.34 1.14
N SER A 206 23.50 24.88 -0.06
CA SER A 206 23.04 26.17 -0.55
C SER A 206 21.73 26.11 -1.35
N ASP A 207 21.19 24.90 -1.60
CA ASP A 207 19.91 24.69 -2.26
C ASP A 207 18.76 25.30 -1.44
N VAL A 208 18.31 26.48 -1.85
CA VAL A 208 17.26 27.26 -1.16
C VAL A 208 15.93 26.52 -1.17
N ASP A 209 15.61 25.78 -2.23
CA ASP A 209 14.35 25.04 -2.33
C ASP A 209 14.36 23.86 -1.36
N ALA A 210 15.48 23.12 -1.28
CA ALA A 210 15.62 22.04 -0.30
C ALA A 210 15.58 22.57 1.14
N ARG A 211 16.20 23.72 1.43
CA ARG A 211 16.09 24.38 2.74
C ARG A 211 14.67 24.81 3.06
N THR A 212 13.95 25.32 2.06
CA THR A 212 12.53 25.70 2.19
C THR A 212 11.68 24.49 2.53
N ASP A 213 11.85 23.40 1.78
CA ASP A 213 11.11 22.15 1.99
C ASP A 213 11.44 21.53 3.36
N ALA A 214 12.70 21.50 3.77
CA ALA A 214 13.09 21.02 5.09
C ALA A 214 12.48 21.85 6.23
N LEU A 215 12.47 23.18 6.09
CA LEU A 215 11.91 24.07 7.12
C LEU A 215 10.38 23.98 7.19
N ARG A 216 9.71 23.83 6.04
CA ARG A 216 8.27 23.52 5.96
C ARG A 216 7.97 22.17 6.58
N GLY A 217 8.75 21.14 6.27
CA GLY A 217 8.63 19.81 6.86
C GLY A 217 8.80 19.85 8.38
N ALA A 218 9.78 20.61 8.88
CA ALA A 218 10.01 20.81 10.32
C ALA A 218 8.83 21.52 11.02
N TRP A 219 8.24 22.52 10.37
CA TRP A 219 7.04 23.20 10.86
C TRP A 219 5.85 22.23 10.98
N LEU A 220 5.59 21.44 9.94
CA LEU A 220 4.50 20.46 9.94
C LEU A 220 4.73 19.37 11.01
N ALA A 221 5.96 18.85 11.09
CA ALA A 221 6.39 17.89 12.10
C ALA A 221 6.24 18.42 13.53
N GLY A 222 6.67 19.67 13.80
CA GLY A 222 6.49 20.31 15.10
C GLY A 222 5.02 20.52 15.48
N SER A 223 4.16 20.73 14.47
CA SER A 223 2.70 20.82 14.69
C SER A 223 2.13 19.46 15.09
N CYS A 224 2.62 18.37 14.50
CA CYS A 224 2.30 17.01 14.95
C CYS A 224 2.74 16.78 16.40
N LEU A 225 3.98 17.15 16.74
CA LEU A 225 4.54 17.02 18.09
C LEU A 225 3.68 17.71 19.17
N ASP A 226 3.08 18.87 18.88
CA ASP A 226 2.20 19.56 19.83
C ASP A 226 0.76 19.00 19.85
N SER A 227 0.34 18.28 18.81
CA SER A 227 -1.04 17.84 18.65
C SER A 227 -1.32 16.47 19.27
N VAL A 228 -0.31 15.60 19.35
CA VAL A 228 -0.46 14.19 19.77
C VAL A 228 0.53 13.81 20.86
N SER A 229 0.23 12.70 21.53
CA SER A 229 1.06 12.11 22.56
C SER A 229 2.18 11.28 21.94
N MET A 230 3.44 11.69 22.17
CA MET A 230 4.61 10.94 21.69
C MET A 230 4.76 9.59 22.41
N GLY A 231 5.24 8.59 21.68
CA GLY A 231 5.28 7.19 22.08
C GLY A 231 6.67 6.71 22.49
N LEU A 232 7.02 5.53 21.98
CA LEU A 232 8.23 4.79 22.38
C LEU A 232 9.51 5.54 21.99
N HIS A 233 9.57 6.06 20.76
CA HIS A 233 10.78 6.69 20.20
C HIS A 233 11.26 7.87 21.07
N HIS A 234 10.39 8.84 21.32
CA HIS A 234 10.74 10.00 22.13
C HIS A 234 11.09 9.66 23.58
N LYS A 235 10.41 8.66 24.16
CA LYS A 235 10.70 8.22 25.54
C LYS A 235 12.10 7.63 25.63
N LEU A 236 12.48 6.74 24.70
CA LEU A 236 13.83 6.17 24.64
C LEU A 236 14.88 7.26 24.40
N CYS A 237 14.66 8.14 23.43
CA CYS A 237 15.60 9.24 23.14
C CYS A 237 15.83 10.15 24.35
N HIS A 238 14.76 10.53 25.06
CA HIS A 238 14.86 11.36 26.26
C HIS A 238 15.51 10.62 27.44
N HIS A 239 15.21 9.34 27.61
CA HIS A 239 15.81 8.50 28.64
C HIS A 239 17.31 8.35 28.44
N LEU A 240 17.74 7.91 27.25
CA LEU A 240 19.17 7.75 26.93
C LEU A 240 19.91 9.10 26.94
N GLY A 241 19.32 10.12 26.31
CA GLY A 241 19.92 11.47 26.28
C GLY A 241 20.07 12.08 27.67
N GLY A 242 19.09 11.87 28.56
CA GLY A 242 19.17 12.35 29.95
C GLY A 242 20.15 11.56 30.81
N LYS A 243 20.20 10.23 30.65
CA LYS A 243 21.05 9.34 31.45
C LYS A 243 22.53 9.41 31.06
N PHE A 244 22.82 9.44 29.76
CA PHE A 244 24.18 9.32 29.22
C PHE A 244 24.72 10.62 28.62
N GLY A 245 23.92 11.70 28.60
CA GLY A 245 24.35 13.00 28.07
C GLY A 245 24.53 13.00 26.55
N LEU A 246 23.73 12.20 25.83
CA LEU A 246 23.88 12.03 24.39
C LEU A 246 23.44 13.27 23.60
N PRO A 247 24.07 13.52 22.43
CA PRO A 247 23.64 14.59 21.54
C PRO A 247 22.21 14.32 21.03
N HIS A 248 21.32 15.30 21.24
CA HIS A 248 19.87 15.09 21.15
C HIS A 248 19.40 14.69 19.75
N ALA A 249 19.79 15.42 18.71
CA ALA A 249 19.29 15.18 17.36
C ALA A 249 19.83 13.87 16.77
N GLU A 250 21.10 13.58 17.04
CA GLU A 250 21.80 12.38 16.61
C GLU A 250 21.25 11.13 17.30
N THR A 251 20.87 11.24 18.58
CA THR A 251 20.18 10.14 19.29
C THR A 251 18.85 9.80 18.62
N HIS A 252 18.06 10.81 18.23
CA HIS A 252 16.84 10.59 17.46
C HIS A 252 17.13 9.95 16.10
N ALA A 253 18.18 10.41 15.42
CA ALA A 253 18.53 9.90 14.10
C ALA A 253 18.94 8.42 14.13
N VAL A 254 19.76 8.03 15.10
CA VAL A 254 20.15 6.62 15.29
C VAL A 254 18.95 5.77 15.65
N LEU A 255 18.13 6.17 16.63
CA LEU A 255 17.06 5.31 17.14
C LEU A 255 15.86 5.15 16.21
N LEU A 256 15.53 6.16 15.41
CA LEU A 256 14.30 6.19 14.63
C LEU A 256 14.06 4.91 13.80
N PRO A 257 14.97 4.48 12.90
CA PRO A 257 14.71 3.29 12.09
C PRO A 257 14.57 2.00 12.91
N HIS A 258 15.28 1.87 14.03
CA HIS A 258 15.18 0.69 14.91
C HIS A 258 13.85 0.66 15.66
N VAL A 259 13.37 1.81 16.14
CA VAL A 259 12.05 1.93 16.76
C VAL A 259 10.94 1.64 15.76
N MET A 260 11.04 2.17 14.54
CA MET A 260 10.08 1.89 13.47
C MET A 260 10.01 0.40 13.14
N ALA A 261 11.17 -0.26 13.04
CA ALA A 261 11.24 -1.69 12.77
C ALA A 261 10.66 -2.54 13.92
N HIS A 262 10.96 -2.18 15.16
CA HIS A 262 10.41 -2.83 16.34
C HIS A 262 8.87 -2.71 16.40
N LEU A 263 8.31 -1.59 15.94
CA LEU A 263 6.87 -1.38 15.82
C LEU A 263 6.25 -2.00 14.56
N GLY A 264 7.05 -2.62 13.68
CA GLY A 264 6.57 -3.24 12.44
C GLY A 264 6.08 -2.23 11.39
N LEU A 265 6.61 -1.01 11.39
CA LEU A 265 6.22 0.00 10.39
C LEU A 265 6.85 -0.30 9.02
N GLU A 266 6.03 -0.28 7.97
CA GLU A 266 6.40 -0.70 6.62
C GLU A 266 7.57 0.13 6.02
N ASP A 267 7.70 1.39 6.41
CA ASP A 267 8.72 2.34 5.93
C ASP A 267 10.00 2.35 6.78
N ALA A 268 10.13 1.49 7.80
CA ALA A 268 11.31 1.44 8.68
C ALA A 268 12.63 1.29 7.92
N ASN A 269 12.64 0.41 6.92
CA ASN A 269 13.78 0.19 6.04
C ASN A 269 14.17 1.41 5.23
N GLU A 270 13.17 2.09 4.67
CA GLU A 270 13.40 3.27 3.86
C GLU A 270 14.01 4.37 4.71
N ILE A 271 13.54 4.53 5.96
CA ILE A 271 14.14 5.45 6.92
C ILE A 271 15.54 5.00 7.33
N PHE A 272 15.80 3.70 7.49
CA PHE A 272 17.15 3.19 7.76
C PHE A 272 18.11 3.58 6.63
N GLU A 273 17.76 3.30 5.37
CA GLU A 273 18.58 3.66 4.21
C GLU A 273 18.77 5.18 4.08
N LEU A 274 17.71 5.96 4.32
CA LEU A 274 17.83 7.42 4.36
C LEU A 274 18.84 7.84 5.42
N THR A 275 18.70 7.40 6.66
CA THR A 275 19.63 7.75 7.75
C THR A 275 21.06 7.31 7.44
N ALA A 276 21.25 6.13 6.86
CA ALA A 276 22.55 5.60 6.43
C ALA A 276 23.19 6.42 5.30
N SER A 277 22.40 7.09 4.47
CA SER A 277 22.89 7.97 3.39
C SER A 277 23.32 9.36 3.86
N LEU A 278 22.94 9.76 5.08
CA LEU A 278 23.20 11.09 5.63
C LEU A 278 24.50 11.12 6.43
N PRO A 279 25.24 12.25 6.49
CA PRO A 279 26.50 12.36 7.21
C PRO A 279 26.25 12.59 8.72
N ILE A 280 25.66 11.59 9.38
CA ILE A 280 25.28 11.58 10.80
C ILE A 280 25.66 10.24 11.42
N PRO A 281 25.73 10.13 12.76
CA PRO A 281 26.00 8.85 13.40
C PRO A 281 24.94 7.80 13.06
N HIS A 282 25.36 6.55 12.89
CA HIS A 282 24.49 5.44 12.51
C HIS A 282 24.31 4.37 13.60
N SER A 283 24.98 4.55 14.74
CA SER A 283 24.92 3.61 15.85
C SER A 283 25.05 4.32 17.20
N LEU A 284 24.51 3.72 18.26
CA LEU A 284 24.69 4.23 19.62
C LEU A 284 26.16 4.12 20.06
N ALA A 285 26.93 3.19 19.48
CA ALA A 285 28.37 3.06 19.73
C ALA A 285 29.15 4.29 19.24
N GLU A 286 28.78 4.85 18.08
CA GLU A 286 29.35 6.12 17.60
C GLU A 286 29.00 7.32 18.49
N LEU A 287 27.90 7.23 19.24
CA LEU A 287 27.52 8.21 20.26
C LEU A 287 28.18 7.96 21.63
N GLY A 288 29.02 6.91 21.74
CA GLY A 288 29.81 6.61 22.92
C GLY A 288 29.16 5.62 23.91
N LEU A 289 28.05 4.97 23.55
CA LEU A 289 27.50 3.89 24.39
C LEU A 289 28.24 2.59 24.18
N THR A 290 28.19 1.76 25.21
CA THR A 290 28.71 0.39 25.20
C THR A 290 27.62 -0.62 25.57
N GLU A 291 27.90 -1.89 25.32
CA GLU A 291 27.02 -3.01 25.67
C GLU A 291 26.62 -3.02 27.17
N PRO A 292 27.53 -2.77 28.14
CA PRO A 292 27.16 -2.59 29.55
C PRO A 292 26.21 -1.42 29.83
N ASP A 293 26.22 -0.36 29.01
CA ASP A 293 25.36 0.82 29.24
C ASP A 293 23.89 0.52 28.91
N ILE A 294 23.64 -0.37 27.94
CA ILE A 294 22.29 -0.77 27.50
C ILE A 294 21.77 -2.01 28.21
N ALA A 295 22.62 -2.76 28.92
CA ALA A 295 22.22 -3.97 29.62
C ALA A 295 21.18 -3.66 30.72
N GLY A 296 20.02 -4.29 30.66
CA GLY A 296 18.90 -4.07 31.58
C GLY A 296 18.12 -2.77 31.34
N GLU A 297 18.38 -2.05 30.25
CA GLU A 297 17.52 -0.95 29.80
C GLU A 297 16.19 -1.47 29.22
N PRO A 298 15.12 -0.67 29.25
CA PRO A 298 13.89 -0.97 28.52
C PRO A 298 14.18 -1.15 27.02
N GLU A 299 13.55 -2.14 26.39
CA GLU A 299 13.76 -2.50 24.98
C GLU A 299 15.23 -2.86 24.64
N GLU A 300 15.91 -3.61 25.52
CA GLU A 300 17.32 -4.00 25.37
C GLU A 300 17.64 -4.58 23.98
N ASP A 301 16.79 -5.44 23.41
CA ASP A 301 17.01 -6.04 22.09
C ASP A 301 17.02 -5.01 20.95
N LEU A 302 16.14 -4.01 21.01
CA LEU A 302 16.13 -2.88 20.09
C LEU A 302 17.40 -2.05 20.27
N LEU A 303 17.76 -1.73 21.51
CA LEU A 303 18.94 -0.95 21.83
C LEU A 303 20.23 -1.65 21.40
N ARG A 304 20.27 -2.99 21.48
CA ARG A 304 21.39 -3.82 21.00
C ARG A 304 21.52 -3.74 19.48
N GLN A 305 20.42 -3.70 18.73
CA GLN A 305 20.45 -3.48 17.29
C GLN A 305 20.94 -2.06 16.94
N ALA A 306 20.43 -1.05 17.66
CA ALA A 306 20.85 0.34 17.51
C ALA A 306 22.31 0.58 17.93
N LEU A 307 22.81 -0.17 18.92
CA LEU A 307 24.20 -0.11 19.37
C LEU A 307 25.17 -0.54 18.27
N ASN A 308 24.82 -1.58 17.52
CA ASN A 308 25.67 -2.12 16.47
C ASN A 308 25.45 -1.45 15.10
N GLY A 309 24.47 -0.55 14.98
CA GLY A 309 24.05 -0.01 13.68
C GLY A 309 23.58 -1.09 12.72
N THR A 310 23.18 -2.26 13.24
CA THR A 310 22.79 -3.40 12.40
C THR A 310 21.47 -3.09 11.75
N ARG A 311 21.43 -3.20 10.41
CA ARG A 311 20.19 -3.19 9.64
C ARG A 311 19.20 -4.15 10.32
N THR A 312 18.06 -3.63 10.73
CA THR A 312 16.96 -4.47 11.18
C THR A 312 16.59 -5.40 10.02
N THR A 313 16.17 -6.64 10.30
CA THR A 313 15.96 -7.72 9.32
C THR A 313 14.74 -7.47 8.43
N ALA A 314 14.70 -6.33 7.77
CA ALA A 314 13.75 -6.00 6.76
C ALA A 314 14.51 -5.84 5.42
N ALA A 315 13.89 -6.33 4.35
CA ALA A 315 14.50 -6.53 3.03
C ALA A 315 15.25 -5.30 2.45
N PRO A 316 16.27 -5.48 1.59
CA PRO A 316 16.91 -4.38 0.86
C PRO A 316 15.89 -3.49 0.12
N VAL A 317 16.11 -2.18 0.09
CA VAL A 317 15.27 -1.24 -0.67
C VAL A 317 15.61 -1.39 -2.16
N LEU A 318 14.77 -2.13 -2.89
CA LEU A 318 14.95 -2.40 -4.33
C LEU A 318 14.19 -1.41 -5.24
N THR A 319 13.76 -0.25 -4.71
CA THR A 319 13.01 0.77 -5.45
C THR A 319 13.78 1.29 -6.66
N ALA A 320 15.10 1.49 -6.54
CA ALA A 320 15.94 1.95 -7.64
C ALA A 320 16.01 0.93 -8.79
N LEU A 321 16.14 -0.37 -8.46
CA LEU A 321 16.11 -1.45 -9.44
C LEU A 321 14.75 -1.54 -10.14
N THR A 322 13.66 -1.46 -9.36
CA THR A 322 12.29 -1.49 -9.90
C THR A 322 12.07 -0.33 -10.87
N LYS A 323 12.46 0.88 -10.47
CA LYS A 323 12.40 2.07 -11.33
C LYS A 323 13.20 1.90 -12.61
N GLN A 324 14.43 1.38 -12.52
CA GLN A 324 15.28 1.15 -13.69
C GLN A 324 14.63 0.17 -14.70
N VAL A 325 13.97 -0.90 -14.21
CA VAL A 325 13.26 -1.85 -15.08
C VAL A 325 12.02 -1.19 -15.71
N VAL A 326 11.24 -0.44 -14.93
CA VAL A 326 10.06 0.29 -15.44
C VAL A 326 10.46 1.30 -16.52
N GLU A 327 11.53 2.06 -16.29
CA GLU A 327 12.06 3.04 -17.26
C GLU A 327 12.52 2.39 -18.56
N SER A 328 12.92 1.12 -18.54
CA SER A 328 13.30 0.38 -19.76
C SER A 328 12.15 0.18 -20.75
N PHE A 329 10.89 0.34 -20.31
CA PHE A 329 9.70 0.24 -21.17
C PHE A 329 9.18 1.58 -21.69
N ALA A 330 9.91 2.68 -21.50
CA ALA A 330 9.44 4.03 -21.85
C ALA A 330 8.95 4.16 -23.30
N ASP A 331 9.60 3.49 -24.24
CA ASP A 331 9.32 3.55 -25.68
C ASP A 331 8.25 2.55 -26.16
N ALA A 332 7.67 1.74 -25.26
CA ALA A 332 6.61 0.79 -25.62
C ALA A 332 5.28 1.50 -25.94
N PRO A 333 4.40 0.90 -26.78
CA PRO A 333 3.05 1.41 -27.00
C PRO A 333 2.27 1.59 -25.69
N ASP A 334 1.42 2.61 -25.59
CA ASP A 334 0.81 3.04 -24.32
C ASP A 334 0.21 1.89 -23.50
N ARG A 335 -0.62 1.04 -24.12
CA ARG A 335 -1.25 -0.09 -23.42
C ARG A 335 -0.24 -1.16 -22.98
N VAL A 336 0.81 -1.38 -23.78
CA VAL A 336 1.86 -2.35 -23.46
C VAL A 336 2.72 -1.83 -22.31
N ARG A 337 3.09 -0.55 -22.35
CA ARG A 337 3.84 0.11 -21.27
C ARG A 337 3.06 0.05 -19.96
N GLU A 338 1.78 0.41 -19.97
CA GLU A 338 0.90 0.32 -18.79
C GLU A 338 0.90 -1.09 -18.17
N LEU A 339 0.68 -2.12 -18.99
CA LEU A 339 0.63 -3.51 -18.52
C LEU A 339 1.98 -4.01 -17.99
N LEU A 340 3.09 -3.68 -18.67
CA LEU A 340 4.42 -4.11 -18.25
C LEU A 340 4.92 -3.39 -17.00
N THR A 341 4.62 -2.09 -16.86
CA THR A 341 4.93 -1.33 -15.65
C THR A 341 4.25 -1.95 -14.43
N ASP A 342 2.93 -2.13 -14.48
CA ASP A 342 2.16 -2.68 -13.35
C ASP A 342 2.58 -4.13 -13.02
N LEU A 343 2.84 -4.95 -14.05
CA LEU A 343 3.33 -6.31 -13.86
C LEU A 343 4.69 -6.33 -13.14
N VAL A 344 5.66 -5.51 -13.56
CA VAL A 344 6.98 -5.47 -12.92
C VAL A 344 6.89 -4.97 -11.49
N GLU A 345 6.14 -3.90 -11.24
CA GLU A 345 5.93 -3.39 -9.88
C GLU A 345 5.28 -4.44 -8.97
N THR A 346 4.30 -5.17 -9.49
CA THR A 346 3.62 -6.26 -8.76
C THR A 346 4.57 -7.42 -8.47
N LEU A 347 5.35 -7.88 -9.45
CA LEU A 347 6.29 -8.99 -9.31
C LEU A 347 7.44 -8.65 -8.35
N HIS A 348 8.04 -7.46 -8.49
CA HIS A 348 9.08 -7.00 -7.58
C HIS A 348 8.52 -6.80 -6.17
N GLY A 349 7.34 -6.18 -6.04
CA GLY A 349 6.66 -6.02 -4.77
C GLY A 349 6.33 -7.34 -4.08
N TYR A 350 5.95 -8.38 -4.84
CA TYR A 350 5.77 -9.73 -4.31
C TYR A 350 7.09 -10.30 -3.78
N ALA A 351 8.15 -10.30 -4.60
CA ALA A 351 9.44 -10.87 -4.22
C ALA A 351 10.04 -10.20 -2.97
N ILE A 352 9.91 -8.87 -2.87
CA ILE A 352 10.37 -8.09 -1.71
C ILE A 352 9.55 -8.43 -0.46
N ARG A 353 8.21 -8.43 -0.58
CA ARG A 353 7.32 -8.65 0.56
C ARG A 353 7.42 -10.05 1.13
N THR A 354 7.72 -11.05 0.29
CA THR A 354 7.88 -12.45 0.74
C THR A 354 9.33 -12.80 1.10
N ASP A 355 10.27 -11.88 0.93
CA ASP A 355 11.73 -12.15 1.03
C ASP A 355 12.14 -13.39 0.22
N LEU A 356 11.71 -13.43 -1.06
CA LEU A 356 11.85 -14.60 -1.92
C LEU A 356 13.32 -15.02 -2.03
N THR A 357 13.62 -16.23 -1.60
CA THR A 357 14.99 -16.75 -1.59
C THR A 357 15.44 -17.18 -2.99
N GLN A 358 16.75 -17.28 -3.18
CA GLN A 358 17.34 -17.79 -4.42
C GLN A 358 16.84 -19.21 -4.75
N ASP A 359 16.78 -20.10 -3.77
CA ASP A 359 16.34 -21.49 -3.96
C ASP A 359 14.85 -21.56 -4.37
N GLU A 360 13.99 -20.75 -3.75
CA GLU A 360 12.57 -20.65 -4.11
C GLU A 360 12.39 -20.06 -5.52
N TRP A 361 13.18 -19.04 -5.87
CA TRP A 361 13.19 -18.47 -7.21
C TRP A 361 13.62 -19.51 -8.26
N GLU A 362 14.71 -20.25 -8.03
CA GLU A 362 15.17 -21.32 -8.92
C GLU A 362 14.13 -22.43 -9.08
N TYR A 363 13.47 -22.80 -7.99
CA TYR A 363 12.36 -23.75 -8.01
C TYR A 363 11.20 -23.25 -8.88
N ALA A 364 10.78 -21.99 -8.72
CA ALA A 364 9.70 -21.38 -9.49
C ALA A 364 10.05 -21.29 -10.99
N ILE A 365 11.29 -20.92 -11.33
CA ILE A 365 11.77 -20.94 -12.72
C ILE A 365 11.75 -22.37 -13.28
N GLY A 366 12.17 -23.36 -12.49
CA GLY A 366 12.07 -24.77 -12.86
C GLY A 366 10.63 -25.23 -13.09
N PHE A 367 9.68 -24.77 -12.27
CA PHE A 367 8.25 -25.03 -12.45
C PHE A 367 7.73 -24.48 -13.78
N LEU A 368 8.01 -23.21 -14.10
CA LEU A 368 7.61 -22.58 -15.36
C LEU A 368 8.27 -23.27 -16.57
N THR A 369 9.53 -23.69 -16.42
CA THR A 369 10.26 -24.43 -17.45
C THR A 369 9.57 -25.76 -17.77
N ARG A 370 9.24 -26.56 -16.75
CA ARG A 370 8.52 -27.83 -16.93
C ARG A 370 7.10 -27.62 -17.50
N THR A 371 6.45 -26.52 -17.13
CA THR A 371 5.12 -26.13 -17.67
C THR A 371 5.22 -25.88 -19.17
N GLY A 372 6.27 -25.21 -19.63
CA GLY A 372 6.55 -25.05 -21.05
C GLY A 372 6.89 -26.35 -21.76
N GLN A 373 7.71 -27.21 -21.17
CA GLN A 373 8.15 -28.48 -21.78
C GLN A 373 7.03 -29.49 -21.98
N ILE A 374 6.04 -29.53 -21.09
CA ILE A 374 4.90 -30.46 -21.20
C ILE A 374 3.79 -29.91 -22.11
N SER A 375 3.82 -28.62 -22.45
CA SER A 375 2.84 -28.01 -23.34
C SER A 375 3.08 -28.43 -24.81
N SER A 376 2.00 -28.67 -25.54
CA SER A 376 1.95 -29.09 -26.95
C SER A 376 0.72 -28.50 -27.65
N ASP A 377 0.52 -28.80 -28.94
CA ASP A 377 -0.67 -28.37 -29.70
C ASP A 377 -1.99 -28.88 -29.11
N THR A 378 -1.94 -29.98 -28.35
CA THR A 378 -3.12 -30.61 -27.71
C THR A 378 -3.13 -30.49 -26.19
N ARG A 379 -2.06 -29.95 -25.57
CA ARG A 379 -1.96 -29.74 -24.12
C ARG A 379 -1.40 -28.36 -23.82
N GLN A 380 -2.17 -27.50 -23.17
CA GLN A 380 -1.74 -26.14 -22.83
C GLN A 380 -1.60 -25.98 -21.31
N GLU A 381 -0.46 -26.39 -20.75
CA GLU A 381 -0.24 -26.38 -19.29
C GLU A 381 -0.16 -24.95 -18.73
N PHE A 382 0.28 -23.96 -19.52
CA PHE A 382 0.21 -22.55 -19.12
C PHE A 382 -1.23 -22.03 -19.01
N ILE A 383 -2.15 -22.52 -19.84
CA ILE A 383 -3.58 -22.21 -19.70
C ILE A 383 -4.11 -22.86 -18.42
N LEU A 384 -3.76 -24.12 -18.15
CA LEU A 384 -4.14 -24.79 -16.89
C LEU A 384 -3.58 -24.06 -15.66
N LEU A 385 -2.37 -23.51 -15.73
CA LEU A 385 -1.80 -22.68 -14.66
C LEU A 385 -2.64 -21.40 -14.46
N SER A 386 -3.02 -20.72 -15.55
CA SER A 386 -3.91 -19.56 -15.51
C SER A 386 -5.28 -19.90 -14.92
N ASP A 387 -5.86 -21.02 -15.33
CA ASP A 387 -7.16 -21.51 -14.89
C ASP A 387 -7.15 -21.81 -13.38
N THR A 388 -6.14 -22.56 -12.92
CA THR A 388 -6.03 -22.99 -11.52
C THR A 388 -5.56 -21.90 -10.57
N LEU A 389 -4.96 -20.81 -11.06
CA LEU A 389 -4.72 -19.58 -10.29
C LEU A 389 -5.90 -18.60 -10.37
N GLY A 390 -6.94 -18.91 -11.15
CA GLY A 390 -8.15 -18.09 -11.30
C GLY A 390 -7.98 -16.88 -12.23
N VAL A 391 -6.82 -16.72 -12.87
CA VAL A 391 -6.55 -15.60 -13.80
C VAL A 391 -7.53 -15.64 -14.98
N SER A 392 -7.76 -16.81 -15.56
CA SER A 392 -8.72 -16.98 -16.65
C SER A 392 -10.13 -16.54 -16.26
N SER A 393 -10.56 -16.89 -15.04
CA SER A 393 -11.87 -16.53 -14.50
C SER A 393 -11.97 -15.03 -14.20
N VAL A 394 -10.91 -14.39 -13.69
CA VAL A 394 -10.86 -12.94 -13.50
C VAL A 394 -10.94 -12.19 -14.84
N VAL A 395 -10.17 -12.62 -15.84
CA VAL A 395 -10.20 -12.04 -17.20
C VAL A 395 -11.60 -12.19 -17.81
N ASP A 396 -12.22 -13.35 -17.66
CA ASP A 396 -13.59 -13.60 -18.11
C ASP A 396 -14.60 -12.68 -17.41
N VAL A 397 -14.54 -12.54 -16.09
CA VAL A 397 -15.43 -11.64 -15.32
C VAL A 397 -15.24 -10.18 -15.75
N LEU A 398 -14.01 -9.70 -15.88
CA LEU A 398 -13.73 -8.32 -16.35
C LEU A 398 -14.21 -8.07 -17.78
N THR A 399 -14.15 -9.10 -18.61
CA THR A 399 -14.63 -9.06 -19.99
C THR A 399 -16.15 -8.97 -20.06
N ASN A 400 -16.85 -9.61 -19.12
CA ASN A 400 -18.32 -9.68 -19.04
C ASN A 400 -18.98 -8.61 -18.18
N SER A 401 -18.28 -8.01 -17.22
CA SER A 401 -18.82 -6.91 -16.41
C SER A 401 -19.24 -5.71 -17.28
N ARG A 402 -18.71 -5.65 -18.50
CA ARG A 402 -19.06 -4.67 -19.54
C ARG A 402 -20.37 -4.99 -20.26
N THR A 403 -20.96 -6.16 -20.02
CA THR A 403 -22.16 -6.70 -20.71
C THR A 403 -23.09 -7.43 -19.72
N PRO A 404 -23.65 -6.74 -18.70
CA PRO A 404 -24.37 -7.38 -17.60
C PRO A 404 -25.67 -8.10 -18.01
N ASP A 405 -26.23 -7.76 -19.18
CA ASP A 405 -27.50 -8.33 -19.67
C ASP A 405 -27.33 -9.64 -20.45
N THR A 406 -26.10 -10.12 -20.66
CA THR A 406 -25.82 -11.40 -21.33
C THR A 406 -25.69 -12.55 -20.35
N THR A 407 -25.88 -13.79 -20.83
CA THR A 407 -25.51 -14.97 -20.05
C THR A 407 -24.01 -14.93 -19.72
N PRO A 408 -23.60 -15.25 -18.49
CA PRO A 408 -22.18 -15.26 -18.12
C PRO A 408 -21.37 -16.21 -19.04
N SER A 409 -20.23 -15.76 -19.56
CA SER A 409 -19.31 -16.66 -20.28
C SER A 409 -18.50 -17.52 -19.33
N ALA A 410 -17.75 -18.47 -19.87
CA ALA A 410 -16.80 -19.31 -19.15
C ALA A 410 -15.59 -19.60 -20.03
N VAL A 411 -14.54 -20.16 -19.41
CA VAL A 411 -13.37 -20.66 -20.11
C VAL A 411 -13.76 -21.77 -21.11
N LEU A 412 -13.09 -21.79 -22.27
CA LEU A 412 -13.34 -22.80 -23.32
C LEU A 412 -13.02 -24.23 -22.84
N GLY A 413 -12.05 -24.36 -21.93
CA GLY A 413 -11.57 -25.65 -21.46
C GLY A 413 -10.69 -26.38 -22.50
N PRO A 414 -9.89 -27.36 -22.06
CA PRO A 414 -8.86 -28.00 -22.89
C PRO A 414 -9.40 -29.01 -23.91
N PHE A 415 -10.69 -29.37 -23.85
CA PHE A 415 -11.28 -30.47 -24.63
C PHE A 415 -12.24 -30.03 -25.74
N TYR A 416 -12.23 -28.74 -26.09
CA TYR A 416 -12.91 -28.27 -27.30
C TYR A 416 -12.15 -28.73 -28.55
N VAL A 417 -12.88 -29.23 -29.55
CA VAL A 417 -12.36 -29.59 -30.87
C VAL A 417 -13.13 -28.79 -31.90
N GLU A 418 -12.40 -28.11 -32.79
CA GLU A 418 -12.99 -27.27 -33.82
C GLU A 418 -13.77 -28.11 -34.86
N GLY A 419 -14.93 -27.60 -35.26
CA GLY A 419 -15.75 -28.21 -36.32
C GLY A 419 -16.44 -29.52 -35.93
N PRO A 420 -17.15 -29.59 -34.78
CA PRO A 420 -17.94 -30.78 -34.47
C PRO A 420 -19.02 -31.04 -35.53
N PRO A 421 -19.49 -32.30 -35.67
CA PRO A 421 -20.42 -32.68 -36.73
C PRO A 421 -21.73 -31.89 -36.63
N GLU A 422 -22.26 -31.42 -37.77
CA GLU A 422 -23.60 -30.84 -37.81
C GLU A 422 -24.65 -31.93 -37.55
N THR A 423 -25.52 -31.68 -36.56
CA THR A 423 -26.46 -32.66 -36.01
C THR A 423 -27.89 -32.10 -36.05
N PRO A 424 -28.91 -32.91 -36.43
CA PRO A 424 -30.30 -32.45 -36.46
C PRO A 424 -30.91 -32.33 -35.04
N GLN A 425 -31.94 -31.48 -34.93
CA GLN A 425 -32.73 -31.34 -33.69
C GLN A 425 -33.30 -32.71 -33.24
N GLY A 426 -33.29 -32.96 -31.94
CA GLY A 426 -33.77 -34.20 -31.32
C GLY A 426 -32.81 -35.39 -31.39
N ALA A 427 -31.61 -35.21 -31.96
CA ALA A 427 -30.58 -36.24 -31.99
C ALA A 427 -30.11 -36.65 -30.58
N ASP A 428 -29.49 -37.81 -30.50
CA ASP A 428 -28.93 -38.37 -29.27
C ASP A 428 -27.41 -38.39 -29.34
N LEU A 429 -26.76 -37.51 -28.58
CA LEU A 429 -25.31 -37.36 -28.59
C LEU A 429 -24.61 -38.49 -27.82
N ALA A 430 -25.32 -39.22 -26.95
CA ALA A 430 -24.69 -40.27 -26.15
C ALA A 430 -24.32 -41.49 -27.00
N ALA A 431 -24.97 -41.69 -28.15
CA ALA A 431 -24.67 -42.76 -29.10
C ALA A 431 -24.53 -44.17 -28.47
N GLY A 432 -25.28 -44.43 -27.39
CA GLY A 432 -25.26 -45.71 -26.65
C GLY A 432 -24.32 -45.77 -25.45
N LEU A 433 -23.62 -44.68 -25.12
CA LEU A 433 -22.85 -44.57 -23.88
C LEU A 433 -23.76 -44.67 -22.65
N PRO A 434 -23.29 -45.35 -21.58
CA PRO A 434 -24.03 -45.41 -20.32
C PRO A 434 -24.09 -44.02 -19.65
N GLY A 435 -25.19 -43.79 -18.94
CA GLY A 435 -25.44 -42.57 -18.20
C GLY A 435 -26.93 -42.30 -18.02
N ILE A 436 -27.29 -41.38 -17.12
CA ILE A 436 -28.68 -40.95 -16.93
C ILE A 436 -29.09 -40.10 -18.14
N PRO A 437 -30.11 -40.48 -18.93
CA PRO A 437 -30.53 -39.70 -20.09
C PRO A 437 -30.96 -38.29 -19.71
N LEU A 438 -30.51 -37.30 -20.49
CA LEU A 438 -30.78 -35.88 -20.32
C LEU A 438 -31.39 -35.31 -21.60
N TRP A 439 -32.65 -34.88 -21.51
CA TRP A 439 -33.27 -34.08 -22.56
C TRP A 439 -32.93 -32.61 -22.35
N THR A 440 -32.24 -32.00 -23.30
CA THR A 440 -31.86 -30.60 -23.28
C THR A 440 -32.80 -29.82 -24.20
N ASP A 441 -33.45 -28.77 -23.69
CA ASP A 441 -34.30 -27.83 -24.43
C ASP A 441 -33.88 -26.40 -24.06
N VAL A 442 -32.92 -25.86 -24.81
CA VAL A 442 -32.41 -24.52 -24.58
C VAL A 442 -32.89 -23.54 -25.64
N ARG A 443 -32.93 -22.26 -25.27
CA ARG A 443 -33.31 -21.16 -26.15
C ARG A 443 -32.23 -20.09 -26.19
N ILE A 444 -31.96 -19.54 -27.37
CA ILE A 444 -31.02 -18.45 -27.56
C ILE A 444 -31.82 -17.20 -27.94
N THR A 445 -31.66 -16.14 -27.15
CA THR A 445 -32.24 -14.83 -27.40
C THR A 445 -31.18 -13.74 -27.43
N ASP A 446 -31.53 -12.59 -27.99
CA ASP A 446 -30.75 -11.38 -27.77
C ASP A 446 -30.99 -10.77 -26.38
N THR A 447 -30.33 -9.66 -26.08
CA THR A 447 -30.48 -8.90 -24.82
C THR A 447 -31.87 -8.28 -24.63
N HIS A 448 -32.71 -8.25 -25.67
CA HIS A 448 -34.09 -7.78 -25.62
C HIS A 448 -35.12 -8.93 -25.53
N GLY A 449 -34.65 -10.17 -25.51
CA GLY A 449 -35.48 -11.37 -25.45
C GLY A 449 -36.03 -11.84 -26.80
N ALA A 450 -35.60 -11.25 -27.92
CA ALA A 450 -35.98 -11.72 -29.24
C ALA A 450 -35.23 -13.03 -29.58
N PRO A 451 -35.90 -14.04 -30.16
CA PRO A 451 -35.24 -15.29 -30.54
C PRO A 451 -34.15 -15.07 -31.59
N VAL A 452 -33.03 -15.78 -31.47
CA VAL A 452 -31.94 -15.75 -32.46
C VAL A 452 -31.95 -17.05 -33.27
N PRO A 453 -32.60 -17.08 -34.45
CA PRO A 453 -32.61 -18.25 -35.32
C PRO A 453 -31.29 -18.42 -36.07
N GLU A 454 -31.00 -19.64 -36.51
CA GLU A 454 -29.80 -19.97 -37.29
C GLU A 454 -28.50 -19.56 -36.59
N ALA A 455 -28.47 -19.56 -35.25
CA ALA A 455 -27.26 -19.47 -34.45
C ALA A 455 -26.58 -20.83 -34.44
N VAL A 456 -25.27 -20.86 -34.64
CA VAL A 456 -24.45 -22.07 -34.57
C VAL A 456 -24.13 -22.33 -33.11
N VAL A 457 -24.46 -23.53 -32.62
CA VAL A 457 -24.23 -23.92 -31.23
C VAL A 457 -23.41 -25.20 -31.19
N ASP A 458 -22.18 -25.10 -30.72
CA ASP A 458 -21.34 -26.27 -30.41
C ASP A 458 -21.61 -26.69 -28.97
N VAL A 459 -21.80 -27.99 -28.75
CA VAL A 459 -22.05 -28.61 -27.45
C VAL A 459 -21.01 -29.71 -27.23
N TRP A 460 -20.44 -29.79 -26.03
CA TRP A 460 -19.56 -30.88 -25.62
C TRP A 460 -19.60 -31.10 -24.11
N GLN A 461 -19.37 -32.33 -23.65
CA GLN A 461 -19.35 -32.69 -22.23
C GLN A 461 -18.54 -33.97 -21.98
N SER A 462 -18.30 -34.28 -20.70
CA SER A 462 -17.80 -35.59 -20.25
C SER A 462 -18.89 -36.66 -20.26
N ASN A 463 -18.47 -37.93 -20.33
CA ASN A 463 -19.32 -39.10 -20.09
C ASN A 463 -19.53 -39.36 -18.59
N GLU A 464 -20.21 -40.46 -18.24
CA GLU A 464 -20.49 -40.81 -16.83
C GLU A 464 -19.23 -41.08 -15.99
N ASP A 465 -18.13 -41.48 -16.63
CA ASP A 465 -16.83 -41.75 -16.00
C ASP A 465 -15.92 -40.51 -15.95
N GLY A 466 -16.37 -39.36 -16.45
CA GLY A 466 -15.59 -38.12 -16.44
C GLY A 466 -14.57 -37.99 -17.59
N PHE A 467 -14.78 -38.66 -18.73
CA PHE A 467 -13.92 -38.55 -19.91
C PHE A 467 -14.63 -37.88 -21.08
N TYR A 468 -13.92 -37.02 -21.81
CA TYR A 468 -14.35 -36.52 -23.12
C TYR A 468 -14.01 -37.54 -24.21
N ASP A 469 -14.75 -37.51 -25.32
CA ASP A 469 -14.52 -38.35 -26.50
C ASP A 469 -13.05 -38.37 -26.98
N VAL A 470 -12.38 -37.22 -27.00
CA VAL A 470 -10.96 -37.09 -27.38
C VAL A 470 -9.99 -37.85 -26.47
N GLN A 471 -10.43 -38.23 -25.27
CA GLN A 471 -9.64 -39.01 -24.31
C GLN A 471 -9.89 -40.52 -24.44
N LEU A 472 -10.81 -40.93 -25.31
CA LEU A 472 -11.27 -42.31 -25.47
C LEU A 472 -10.89 -42.80 -26.88
N PRO A 473 -9.67 -43.34 -27.06
CA PRO A 473 -9.12 -43.66 -28.39
C PRO A 473 -9.84 -44.80 -29.12
N ASP A 474 -10.62 -45.61 -28.39
CA ASP A 474 -11.34 -46.77 -28.92
C ASP A 474 -12.79 -46.46 -29.35
N LEU A 475 -13.24 -45.19 -29.25
CA LEU A 475 -14.57 -44.77 -29.68
C LEU A 475 -14.59 -44.40 -31.16
N ASP A 476 -15.56 -44.97 -31.89
CA ASP A 476 -15.81 -44.64 -33.29
C ASP A 476 -16.58 -43.31 -33.41
N GLY A 477 -15.84 -42.25 -33.69
CA GLY A 477 -16.39 -40.92 -34.01
C GLY A 477 -16.69 -40.04 -32.79
N PRO A 478 -17.05 -38.76 -33.03
CA PRO A 478 -17.38 -37.82 -31.97
C PRO A 478 -18.65 -38.25 -31.24
N VAL A 479 -18.56 -38.38 -29.92
CA VAL A 479 -19.67 -38.71 -29.02
C VAL A 479 -19.77 -37.64 -27.93
N LEU A 480 -20.99 -37.37 -27.44
CA LEU A 480 -21.26 -36.29 -26.49
C LEU A 480 -20.82 -34.90 -26.98
N ARG A 481 -20.65 -34.76 -28.30
CA ARG A 481 -20.19 -33.56 -28.99
C ARG A 481 -20.97 -33.37 -30.29
N ALA A 482 -21.46 -32.16 -30.53
CA ALA A 482 -22.22 -31.85 -31.74
C ALA A 482 -22.24 -30.35 -32.05
N ARG A 483 -22.53 -30.03 -33.31
CA ARG A 483 -22.88 -28.69 -33.78
C ARG A 483 -24.35 -28.66 -34.19
N PHE A 484 -25.08 -27.65 -33.73
CA PHE A 484 -26.47 -27.45 -34.09
C PHE A 484 -26.73 -26.07 -34.67
N ARG A 485 -27.91 -25.91 -35.28
CA ARG A 485 -28.49 -24.63 -35.66
C ARG A 485 -29.81 -24.43 -34.92
N THR A 486 -29.98 -23.25 -34.32
CA THR A 486 -31.22 -22.89 -33.63
C THR A 486 -32.38 -22.76 -34.62
N ASP A 487 -33.57 -23.20 -34.21
CA ASP A 487 -34.80 -23.09 -35.01
C ASP A 487 -35.33 -21.64 -35.08
N ALA A 488 -36.49 -21.45 -35.72
CA ALA A 488 -37.13 -20.14 -35.87
C ALA A 488 -37.45 -19.45 -34.53
N ASP A 489 -37.64 -20.22 -33.45
CA ASP A 489 -37.90 -19.73 -32.10
C ASP A 489 -36.62 -19.55 -31.28
N GLY A 490 -35.45 -19.74 -31.91
CA GLY A 490 -34.14 -19.71 -31.30
C GLY A 490 -33.85 -20.95 -30.44
N ARG A 491 -34.56 -22.06 -30.63
CA ARG A 491 -34.43 -23.25 -29.76
C ARG A 491 -33.47 -24.30 -30.31
N LEU A 492 -32.90 -25.04 -29.37
CA LEU A 492 -32.05 -26.20 -29.57
C LEU A 492 -32.50 -27.32 -28.63
N ARG A 493 -32.81 -28.49 -29.21
CA ARG A 493 -33.32 -29.67 -28.51
C ARG A 493 -32.52 -30.91 -28.89
N PHE A 494 -32.09 -31.68 -27.91
CA PHE A 494 -31.34 -32.92 -28.12
C PHE A 494 -31.31 -33.79 -26.86
N TRP A 495 -30.97 -35.07 -27.05
CA TRP A 495 -30.66 -36.02 -25.98
C TRP A 495 -29.16 -36.12 -25.76
N THR A 496 -28.77 -36.17 -24.49
CA THR A 496 -27.41 -36.51 -24.05
C THR A 496 -27.54 -37.31 -22.75
N ILE A 497 -26.46 -37.40 -21.96
CA ILE A 497 -26.48 -37.91 -20.59
C ILE A 497 -26.12 -36.80 -19.60
N VAL A 498 -26.52 -36.96 -18.34
CA VAL A 498 -26.07 -36.06 -17.26
C VAL A 498 -24.54 -36.13 -17.18
N PRO A 499 -23.82 -35.00 -17.26
CA PRO A 499 -22.36 -35.01 -17.18
C PRO A 499 -21.90 -35.42 -15.78
N SER A 500 -20.71 -36.00 -15.69
CA SER A 500 -20.02 -36.28 -14.43
C SER A 500 -18.88 -35.30 -14.17
N ALA A 501 -18.49 -35.17 -12.91
CA ALA A 501 -17.27 -34.47 -12.52
C ALA A 501 -16.06 -35.14 -13.18
N TYR A 502 -15.06 -34.35 -13.57
CA TYR A 502 -13.85 -34.87 -14.20
C TYR A 502 -12.60 -34.13 -13.72
N PRO A 503 -11.45 -34.81 -13.62
CA PRO A 503 -10.19 -34.15 -13.32
C PRO A 503 -9.64 -33.44 -14.56
N ILE A 504 -9.09 -32.23 -14.38
CA ILE A 504 -8.16 -31.65 -15.35
C ILE A 504 -6.87 -32.49 -15.42
N PRO A 505 -6.06 -32.38 -16.50
CA PRO A 505 -4.72 -32.98 -16.51
C PRO A 505 -3.90 -32.57 -15.28
N ALA A 506 -3.47 -33.55 -14.49
CA ALA A 506 -2.81 -33.36 -13.20
C ALA A 506 -1.48 -34.13 -13.07
N ASP A 507 -0.99 -34.70 -14.16
CA ASP A 507 0.32 -35.37 -14.26
C ASP A 507 1.49 -34.39 -14.50
N GLY A 508 1.19 -33.11 -14.68
CA GLY A 508 2.17 -32.04 -14.93
C GLY A 508 2.46 -31.17 -13.69
N PRO A 509 3.22 -30.07 -13.86
CA PRO A 509 3.54 -29.14 -12.79
C PRO A 509 2.31 -28.57 -12.10
N VAL A 510 1.23 -28.27 -12.84
CA VAL A 510 -0.01 -27.73 -12.24
C VAL A 510 -0.62 -28.73 -11.26
N GLY A 511 -0.62 -30.03 -11.60
CA GLY A 511 -1.07 -31.08 -10.69
C GLY A 511 -0.23 -31.14 -9.41
N GLN A 512 1.10 -31.08 -9.53
CA GLN A 512 2.00 -31.03 -8.37
C GLN A 512 1.73 -29.82 -7.47
N MET A 513 1.46 -28.65 -8.06
CA MET A 513 1.08 -27.44 -7.33
C MET A 513 -0.24 -27.64 -6.58
N LEU A 514 -1.26 -28.22 -7.21
CA LEU A 514 -2.54 -28.53 -6.56
C LEU A 514 -2.36 -29.48 -5.38
N ASP A 515 -1.60 -30.56 -5.57
CA ASP A 515 -1.35 -31.56 -4.52
C ASP A 515 -0.69 -30.94 -3.28
N VAL A 516 0.37 -30.13 -3.48
CA VAL A 516 1.08 -29.45 -2.38
C VAL A 516 0.18 -28.40 -1.70
N ALA A 517 -0.68 -27.74 -2.46
CA ALA A 517 -1.66 -26.79 -1.94
C ALA A 517 -2.88 -27.45 -1.27
N GLY A 518 -2.96 -28.79 -1.25
CA GLY A 518 -4.11 -29.53 -0.72
C GLY A 518 -5.39 -29.34 -1.54
N ARG A 519 -5.27 -29.07 -2.84
CA ARG A 519 -6.37 -28.85 -3.79
C ARG A 519 -6.57 -30.07 -4.69
N HIS A 520 -7.81 -30.27 -5.14
CA HIS A 520 -8.13 -31.36 -6.08
C HIS A 520 -8.16 -30.87 -7.55
N PRO A 521 -7.96 -31.76 -8.53
CA PRO A 521 -8.02 -31.41 -9.96
C PRO A 521 -9.45 -31.46 -10.54
N TYR A 522 -10.47 -31.82 -9.75
CA TYR A 522 -11.83 -32.01 -10.27
C TYR A 522 -12.53 -30.71 -10.64
N ARG A 523 -13.22 -30.77 -11.78
CA ARG A 523 -14.22 -29.81 -12.22
C ARG A 523 -15.62 -30.32 -11.89
N ALA A 524 -16.50 -29.39 -11.51
CA ALA A 524 -17.90 -29.69 -11.23
C ALA A 524 -18.61 -30.22 -12.49
N PRO A 525 -19.65 -31.07 -12.40
CA PRO A 525 -20.37 -31.57 -13.57
C PRO A 525 -20.99 -30.44 -14.41
N HIS A 526 -20.68 -30.38 -15.71
CA HIS A 526 -21.20 -29.35 -16.62
C HIS A 526 -21.34 -29.79 -18.08
N VAL A 527 -22.20 -29.09 -18.82
CA VAL A 527 -22.30 -29.16 -20.29
C VAL A 527 -21.81 -27.85 -20.88
N HIS A 528 -20.89 -27.90 -21.84
CA HIS A 528 -20.38 -26.72 -22.51
C HIS A 528 -21.24 -26.28 -23.70
N PHE A 529 -21.25 -24.98 -23.95
CA PHE A 529 -21.92 -24.36 -25.09
C PHE A 529 -21.02 -23.27 -25.70
N MET A 530 -20.83 -23.31 -27.03
CA MET A 530 -20.29 -22.19 -27.79
C MET A 530 -21.31 -21.72 -28.82
N ILE A 531 -21.79 -20.49 -28.68
CA ILE A 531 -22.89 -19.92 -29.44
C ILE A 531 -22.35 -18.80 -30.33
N ALA A 532 -22.44 -18.98 -31.64
CA ALA A 532 -21.96 -18.05 -32.63
C ALA A 532 -23.06 -17.66 -33.63
N LYS A 533 -23.19 -16.36 -33.91
CA LYS A 533 -24.09 -15.81 -34.93
C LYS A 533 -23.47 -14.56 -35.54
N PRO A 534 -23.40 -14.43 -36.88
CA PRO A 534 -22.96 -13.18 -37.50
C PRO A 534 -23.76 -11.98 -37.00
N GLY A 535 -23.08 -10.91 -36.58
CA GLY A 535 -23.69 -9.73 -35.97
C GLY A 535 -23.92 -9.84 -34.46
N TYR A 536 -23.53 -10.94 -33.83
CA TYR A 536 -23.52 -11.13 -32.39
C TYR A 536 -22.11 -11.49 -31.90
N ARG A 537 -21.84 -11.16 -30.63
CA ARG A 537 -20.65 -11.62 -29.94
C ARG A 537 -20.77 -13.12 -29.65
N THR A 538 -19.72 -13.89 -29.95
CA THR A 538 -19.65 -15.31 -29.60
C THR A 538 -19.69 -15.48 -28.08
N LEU A 539 -20.56 -16.36 -27.60
CA LEU A 539 -20.66 -16.74 -26.19
C LEU A 539 -20.08 -18.15 -26.01
N ILE A 540 -19.01 -18.27 -25.24
CA ILE A 540 -18.52 -19.56 -24.73
C ILE A 540 -18.98 -19.66 -23.28
N THR A 541 -19.69 -20.71 -22.91
CA THR A 541 -20.22 -20.88 -21.55
C THR A 541 -20.41 -22.35 -21.21
N GLN A 542 -20.90 -22.63 -20.01
CA GLN A 542 -21.17 -23.97 -19.51
C GLN A 542 -22.32 -23.91 -18.50
N LEU A 543 -23.12 -24.96 -18.41
CA LEU A 543 -24.19 -25.09 -17.42
C LEU A 543 -23.85 -26.20 -16.44
N PHE A 544 -23.87 -25.88 -15.14
CA PHE A 544 -23.54 -26.77 -14.05
C PHE A 544 -24.78 -27.43 -13.47
N VAL A 545 -24.62 -28.67 -13.00
CA VAL A 545 -25.72 -29.45 -12.39
C VAL A 545 -25.93 -28.99 -10.94
N LEU A 546 -27.13 -28.52 -10.60
CA LEU A 546 -27.49 -28.18 -9.22
C LEU A 546 -27.30 -29.39 -8.29
N GLY A 547 -26.58 -29.20 -7.19
CA GLY A 547 -26.25 -30.26 -6.24
C GLY A 547 -25.19 -31.26 -6.75
N GLY A 548 -24.55 -30.98 -7.90
CA GLY A 548 -23.40 -31.73 -8.39
C GLY A 548 -22.17 -31.60 -7.49
N GLU A 549 -21.25 -32.56 -7.61
CA GLU A 549 -19.99 -32.54 -6.86
C GLU A 549 -19.13 -31.33 -7.23
N TYR A 550 -18.33 -30.84 -6.28
CA TYR A 550 -17.31 -29.78 -6.47
C TYR A 550 -17.83 -28.40 -6.93
N LEU A 551 -19.13 -28.09 -6.80
CA LEU A 551 -19.66 -26.77 -7.17
C LEU A 551 -19.01 -25.62 -6.38
N ASP A 552 -18.69 -25.85 -5.11
CA ASP A 552 -18.05 -24.88 -4.20
C ASP A 552 -16.52 -24.91 -4.26
N SER A 553 -15.93 -25.87 -5.00
CA SER A 553 -14.49 -26.11 -5.04
C SER A 553 -13.92 -26.39 -6.43
N ASP A 554 -14.66 -26.06 -7.50
CA ASP A 554 -14.25 -26.27 -8.90
C ASP A 554 -12.82 -25.76 -9.13
N THR A 555 -11.94 -26.64 -9.62
CA THR A 555 -10.48 -26.39 -9.59
C THR A 555 -10.04 -25.18 -10.43
N VAL A 556 -10.85 -24.76 -11.40
CA VAL A 556 -10.59 -23.61 -12.29
C VAL A 556 -11.46 -22.40 -11.96
N PHE A 557 -12.21 -22.44 -10.85
CA PHE A 557 -13.11 -21.36 -10.42
C PHE A 557 -14.11 -20.95 -11.51
N GLY A 558 -14.61 -21.93 -12.27
CA GLY A 558 -15.50 -21.69 -13.42
C GLY A 558 -16.98 -21.60 -13.06
N VAL A 559 -17.36 -21.93 -11.83
CA VAL A 559 -18.75 -21.96 -11.35
C VAL A 559 -19.26 -20.54 -11.08
N LYS A 560 -20.46 -20.26 -11.58
CA LYS A 560 -21.16 -18.98 -11.36
C LYS A 560 -22.63 -19.28 -11.05
N ASP A 561 -23.20 -18.57 -10.09
CA ASP A 561 -24.59 -18.79 -9.64
C ASP A 561 -25.60 -18.82 -10.78
N GLY A 562 -25.47 -17.90 -11.75
CA GLY A 562 -26.36 -17.82 -12.92
C GLY A 562 -26.20 -18.95 -13.95
N LEU A 563 -25.22 -19.84 -13.76
CA LEU A 563 -24.93 -21.01 -14.61
C LEU A 563 -25.21 -22.33 -13.89
N ILE A 564 -25.60 -22.32 -12.61
CA ILE A 564 -26.05 -23.51 -11.88
C ILE A 564 -27.53 -23.74 -12.20
N VAL A 565 -27.86 -24.88 -12.80
CA VAL A 565 -29.19 -25.18 -13.30
C VAL A 565 -29.70 -26.48 -12.70
N ASP A 566 -30.97 -26.52 -12.32
CA ASP A 566 -31.62 -27.76 -11.91
C ASP A 566 -31.86 -28.65 -13.14
N PHE A 567 -31.21 -29.82 -13.15
CA PHE A 567 -31.45 -30.84 -14.15
C PHE A 567 -32.59 -31.70 -13.58
N THR A 568 -33.81 -31.23 -13.75
CA THR A 568 -34.96 -31.76 -13.02
C THR A 568 -35.26 -33.20 -13.44
N GLU A 569 -35.42 -34.08 -12.45
CA GLU A 569 -35.79 -35.48 -12.67
C GLU A 569 -37.21 -35.59 -13.26
N GLN A 570 -37.37 -36.50 -14.22
CA GLN A 570 -38.62 -36.76 -14.93
C GLN A 570 -38.96 -38.24 -14.91
N SER A 571 -40.26 -38.54 -15.00
CA SER A 571 -40.79 -39.90 -15.15
C SER A 571 -41.86 -39.94 -16.25
N GLY A 572 -41.92 -41.04 -16.99
CA GLY A 572 -42.87 -41.20 -18.10
C GLY A 572 -42.33 -40.76 -19.46
N PRO A 573 -43.19 -40.63 -20.48
CA PRO A 573 -42.78 -40.37 -21.86
C PRO A 573 -42.14 -38.99 -22.01
N ALA A 574 -41.04 -38.94 -22.74
CA ALA A 574 -40.33 -37.72 -23.04
C ALA A 574 -41.01 -36.90 -24.16
N PRO A 575 -40.63 -35.62 -24.36
CA PRO A 575 -41.32 -34.73 -25.32
C PRO A 575 -41.31 -35.20 -26.78
N ASP A 576 -40.36 -36.05 -27.17
CA ASP A 576 -40.25 -36.65 -28.50
C ASP A 576 -40.91 -38.06 -28.59
N GLY A 577 -41.56 -38.51 -27.51
CA GLY A 577 -42.26 -39.79 -27.43
C GLY A 577 -41.39 -40.96 -26.98
N ARG A 578 -40.10 -40.77 -26.69
CA ARG A 578 -39.25 -41.82 -26.12
C ARG A 578 -39.67 -42.17 -24.69
N GLU A 579 -39.48 -43.43 -24.30
CA GLU A 579 -39.71 -43.90 -22.92
C GLU A 579 -38.39 -44.41 -22.32
N PRO A 580 -37.46 -43.52 -21.93
CA PRO A 580 -36.13 -43.91 -21.42
C PRO A 580 -36.15 -44.43 -19.97
N GLY A 581 -37.32 -44.59 -19.36
CA GLY A 581 -37.45 -44.87 -17.93
C GLY A 581 -37.25 -43.61 -17.10
N GLN A 582 -36.19 -43.56 -16.29
CA GLN A 582 -35.81 -42.38 -15.50
C GLN A 582 -34.88 -41.49 -16.34
N TRP A 583 -35.21 -40.20 -16.45
CA TRP A 583 -34.44 -39.23 -17.22
C TRP A 583 -34.47 -37.85 -16.57
N ARG A 584 -33.62 -36.93 -17.01
CA ARG A 584 -33.58 -35.55 -16.53
C ARG A 584 -33.85 -34.56 -17.65
N ARG A 585 -34.35 -33.37 -17.28
CA ARG A 585 -34.65 -32.28 -18.21
C ARG A 585 -33.79 -31.06 -17.88
N LEU A 586 -33.19 -30.47 -18.91
CA LEU A 586 -32.46 -29.21 -18.84
C LEU A 586 -33.19 -28.16 -19.69
N ASP A 587 -33.76 -27.15 -19.03
CA ASP A 587 -34.30 -25.96 -19.67
C ASP A 587 -33.43 -24.74 -19.34
N PHE A 588 -32.99 -23.99 -20.35
CA PHE A 588 -32.22 -22.77 -20.13
C PHE A 588 -32.40 -21.75 -21.26
N THR A 589 -32.32 -20.45 -20.95
CA THR A 589 -32.32 -19.39 -21.96
C THR A 589 -31.00 -18.63 -21.95
N PHE A 590 -30.23 -18.80 -23.01
CA PHE A 590 -29.02 -18.02 -23.28
C PHE A 590 -29.37 -16.65 -23.85
N ARG A 591 -28.70 -15.60 -23.35
CA ARG A 591 -28.79 -14.23 -23.86
C ARG A 591 -27.45 -13.82 -24.44
N ILE A 592 -27.42 -13.48 -25.73
CA ILE A 592 -26.23 -13.04 -26.45
C ILE A 592 -26.35 -11.58 -26.90
N GLN A 593 -25.22 -10.86 -26.94
CA GLN A 593 -25.21 -9.44 -27.29
C GLN A 593 -25.02 -9.23 -28.80
N PRO A 594 -25.74 -8.26 -29.41
CA PRO A 594 -25.38 -7.75 -30.73
C PRO A 594 -23.98 -7.13 -30.73
N GLY A 595 -23.19 -7.40 -31.76
CA GLY A 595 -21.81 -6.88 -31.89
C GLY A 595 -20.99 -7.66 -32.91
N SER A 596 -19.91 -7.07 -33.42
CA SER A 596 -18.97 -7.79 -34.29
C SER A 596 -18.10 -8.74 -33.46
N THR A 597 -17.89 -9.95 -33.96
CA THR A 597 -16.75 -10.78 -33.59
C THR A 597 -15.47 -9.97 -33.83
N ARG A 598 -14.70 -9.69 -32.77
CA ARG A 598 -13.32 -9.21 -32.90
C ARG A 598 -12.38 -10.40 -32.95
#